data_AF-A0A267ME98-F1
#
_entry.id   AF-A0A267ME98-F1
#
_cell.length_a   1.000
_cell.length_b   1.000
_cell.length_c   1.000
_cell.angle_alpha   90.00
_cell.angle_beta   90.00
_cell.angle_gamma   90.00
#
_symmetry.space_group_name_H-M   'P 1'
#
loop_
_entity.id
_entity.type
_entity.pdbx_description
1 polymer ?
#
loop_
_entity_poly.entity_id
_entity_poly.type
_entity_poly.pdbx_seq_one_letter_code
_entity_poly.pdbx_strand_id
1 'polypeptide(L)'
;MERGINFTERDISKDMDARRELMKRKVMGVPAFIIDDEVVVGLDMDKIESLLDYTVTPCSNCETKLRIPKDKGKIAVTCPKCENKFETTT
;
A
#
# COMPACT_ATOMS: atom_id res chain seq x y z
N MET A 1 -7.68 -14.36 -11.72
CA MET A 1 -7.39 -14.27 -10.28
C MET A 1 -7.58 -12.83 -9.87
N GLU A 2 -8.76 -12.50 -9.35
CA GLU A 2 -9.02 -11.20 -8.73
C GLU A 2 -8.37 -11.27 -7.35
N ARG A 3 -7.39 -10.41 -7.07
CA ARG A 3 -6.58 -10.48 -5.83
C ARG A 3 -7.36 -10.17 -4.54
N GLY A 4 -8.69 -10.16 -4.55
CA GLY A 4 -9.52 -9.86 -3.39
C GLY A 4 -9.24 -8.48 -2.77
N ILE A 5 -8.67 -7.56 -3.56
CA ILE A 5 -8.26 -6.24 -3.09
C ILE A 5 -9.51 -5.37 -3.02
N ASN A 6 -9.81 -4.86 -1.82
CA ASN A 6 -10.87 -3.90 -1.65
C ASN A 6 -10.37 -2.54 -2.15
N PHE A 7 -10.96 -2.05 -3.24
CA PHE A 7 -10.69 -0.70 -3.76
C PHE A 7 -11.99 0.10 -3.84
N THR A 8 -11.87 1.42 -3.79
CA THR A 8 -12.99 2.34 -4.00
C THR A 8 -12.73 3.13 -5.26
N GLU A 9 -13.58 2.95 -6.27
CA GLU A 9 -13.52 3.76 -7.48
C GLU A 9 -14.14 5.13 -7.23
N ARG A 10 -13.42 6.20 -7.60
CA ARG A 10 -13.92 7.58 -7.52
C ARG A 10 -13.73 8.28 -8.85
N ASP A 11 -14.83 8.82 -9.38
CA ASP A 11 -14.84 9.57 -10.65
C ASP A 11 -14.52 11.04 -10.38
N ILE A 12 -13.35 11.50 -10.85
CA ILE A 12 -12.85 12.87 -10.64
C ILE A 12 -13.62 13.94 -11.44
N SER A 13 -14.46 13.54 -12.40
CA SER A 13 -15.33 14.46 -13.15
C SER A 13 -16.56 14.84 -12.31
N LYS A 14 -17.04 13.91 -11.48
CA LYS A 14 -18.21 14.09 -10.62
C LYS A 14 -17.83 14.47 -9.19
N ASP A 15 -16.73 13.95 -8.67
CA ASP A 15 -16.28 14.11 -7.29
C ASP A 15 -15.19 15.20 -7.21
N MET A 16 -15.59 16.38 -6.73
CA MET A 16 -14.70 17.53 -6.57
C MET A 16 -13.60 17.28 -5.53
N ASP A 17 -13.85 16.44 -4.52
CA ASP A 17 -12.88 16.15 -3.47
C ASP A 17 -11.79 15.20 -3.98
N ALA A 18 -12.16 14.19 -4.77
CA ALA A 18 -11.19 13.34 -5.48
C ALA A 18 -10.29 14.19 -6.40
N ARG A 19 -10.86 15.17 -7.11
CA ARG A 19 -10.09 16.11 -7.94
C ARG A 19 -9.14 16.98 -7.13
N ARG A 20 -9.58 17.49 -5.98
CA ARG A 20 -8.72 18.27 -5.06
C ARG A 20 -7.58 17.42 -4.53
N GLU A 21 -7.82 16.16 -4.19
CA GLU A 21 -6.80 15.25 -3.68
C GLU A 21 -5.70 15.00 -4.72
N LEU A 22 -6.07 14.78 -5.99
CA LEU A 22 -5.11 14.66 -7.10
C LEU A 22 -4.32 15.96 -7.32
N MET A 23 -4.97 17.11 -7.29
CA MET A 23 -4.30 18.42 -7.42
C MET A 23 -3.33 18.69 -6.26
N LYS A 24 -3.73 18.37 -5.03
CA LYS A 24 -2.87 18.50 -3.83
C LYS A 24 -1.61 17.63 -3.95
N ARG A 25 -1.74 16.46 -4.56
CA ARG A 25 -0.65 15.51 -4.80
C ARG A 25 0.10 15.74 -6.13
N LYS A 26 -0.15 16.88 -6.83
CA LYS A 26 0.46 17.25 -8.13
C LYS A 26 0.26 16.22 -9.26
N VAL A 27 -0.82 15.44 -9.18
CA VAL A 27 -1.17 14.49 -10.24
C VAL A 27 -2.00 15.21 -11.30
N MET A 28 -1.53 15.19 -12.55
CA MET A 28 -2.14 15.92 -13.66
C MET A 28 -2.89 15.02 -14.66
N GLY A 29 -2.83 13.70 -14.51
CA GLY A 29 -3.42 12.75 -15.45
C GLY A 29 -4.15 11.59 -14.76
N VAL A 30 -5.19 11.09 -15.42
CA VAL A 30 -5.87 9.85 -15.08
C VAL A 30 -5.54 8.78 -16.13
N PRO A 31 -5.55 7.48 -15.77
CA PRO A 31 -5.87 6.90 -14.46
C PRO A 31 -4.76 7.11 -13.42
N ALA A 32 -5.17 7.28 -12.16
CA ALA A 32 -4.27 7.38 -11.01
C ALA A 32 -4.79 6.48 -9.88
N PHE A 33 -3.88 5.74 -9.25
CA PHE A 33 -4.17 4.79 -8.19
C PHE A 33 -3.56 5.30 -6.89
N ILE A 34 -4.34 5.29 -5.82
CA ILE A 34 -3.87 5.66 -4.47
C ILE A 34 -3.85 4.37 -3.66
N ILE A 35 -2.66 3.95 -3.21
CA ILE A 35 -2.45 2.74 -2.41
C ILE A 35 -1.73 3.18 -1.14
N ASP A 36 -2.42 3.07 0.00
CA ASP A 36 -2.01 3.68 1.27
C ASP A 36 -1.73 5.20 1.12
N ASP A 37 -0.46 5.60 1.26
CA ASP A 37 0.02 6.98 1.10
C ASP A 37 0.72 7.22 -0.26
N GLU A 38 0.91 6.18 -1.07
CA GLU A 38 1.58 6.29 -2.37
C GLU A 38 0.55 6.53 -3.50
N VAL A 39 0.95 7.33 -4.48
CA VAL A 39 0.13 7.60 -5.67
C VAL A 39 0.88 7.15 -6.91
N VAL A 40 0.29 6.20 -7.62
CA VAL A 40 0.77 5.73 -8.91
C VAL A 40 -0.01 6.44 -10.00
N VAL A 41 0.69 7.23 -10.81
CA VAL A 41 0.12 7.90 -11.98
C VAL A 41 0.36 7.01 -13.20
N GLY A 42 -0.70 6.67 -13.92
CA GLY A 42 -0.64 5.71 -15.03
C GLY A 42 -0.92 4.27 -14.59
N LEU A 43 -1.24 3.42 -15.57
CA LEU A 43 -1.49 1.99 -15.36
C LEU A 43 -0.16 1.22 -15.31
N ASP A 44 0.65 1.47 -14.28
CA ASP A 44 1.89 0.74 -14.03
C ASP A 44 1.60 -0.52 -13.19
N MET A 45 1.33 -1.65 -13.85
CA MET A 45 1.02 -2.92 -13.15
C MET A 45 2.14 -3.32 -12.17
N ASP A 46 3.40 -3.26 -12.61
CA ASP A 46 4.58 -3.63 -11.81
C ASP A 46 4.69 -2.84 -10.50
N LYS A 47 4.45 -1.51 -10.56
CA LYS A 47 4.43 -0.66 -9.36
C LYS A 47 3.26 -0.99 -8.46
N ILE A 48 2.07 -1.17 -9.04
CA ILE A 48 0.87 -1.48 -8.28
C ILE A 48 1.06 -2.81 -7.54
N GLU A 49 1.59 -3.84 -8.21
CA GLU A 49 1.93 -5.11 -7.58
C GLU A 49 2.95 -4.94 -6.45
N SER A 50 4.06 -4.24 -6.71
CA SER A 50 5.08 -4.00 -5.68
C SER A 50 4.55 -3.27 -4.45
N LEU A 51 3.56 -2.37 -4.60
CA LEU A 51 2.92 -1.66 -3.49
C LEU A 51 1.93 -2.54 -2.71
N LEU A 52 1.31 -3.52 -3.37
CA LEU A 52 0.38 -4.46 -2.76
C LEU A 52 1.09 -5.67 -2.12
N ASP A 53 2.29 -5.98 -2.59
CA ASP A 53 3.12 -7.10 -2.14
C ASP A 53 3.71 -6.89 -0.74
N TYR A 54 3.51 -5.75 -0.07
CA TYR A 54 3.95 -5.57 1.31
C TYR A 54 2.85 -5.01 2.21
N THR A 55 2.85 -5.43 3.47
CA THR A 55 1.99 -4.90 4.53
C THR A 55 2.85 -4.16 5.54
N VAL A 56 2.42 -2.96 5.92
CA VAL A 56 3.05 -2.20 6.99
C VAL A 56 2.39 -2.62 8.29
N THR A 57 3.03 -3.54 9.02
CA THR A 57 2.53 -3.98 10.34
C THR A 57 3.37 -3.35 11.44
N PRO A 58 2.75 -2.76 12.49
CA PRO A 58 3.48 -2.26 13.64
C PRO A 58 4.09 -3.41 14.44
N CYS A 59 5.34 -3.26 14.83
CA CYS A 59 6.03 -4.15 15.76
C CYS A 59 5.38 -4.11 17.16
N SER A 60 4.89 -5.24 17.68
CA SER A 60 4.22 -5.32 19.00
C SER A 60 5.07 -4.90 20.20
N ASN A 61 6.39 -4.78 20.05
CA ASN A 61 7.31 -4.40 21.13
C ASN A 61 7.91 -3.00 20.95
N CYS A 62 7.71 -2.37 19.78
CA CYS A 62 8.48 -1.19 19.41
C CYS A 62 7.74 -0.20 18.49
N GLU A 63 6.49 -0.48 18.13
CA GLU A 63 5.59 0.31 17.26
C GLU A 63 6.20 0.74 15.92
N THR A 64 7.32 0.12 15.52
CA THR A 64 8.02 0.47 14.31
C THR A 64 7.30 -0.15 13.12
N LYS A 65 6.95 0.70 12.14
CA LYS A 65 6.31 0.33 10.87
C LYS A 65 7.28 -0.49 10.02
N LEU A 66 7.15 -1.82 10.04
CA LEU A 66 7.98 -2.72 9.24
C LEU A 66 7.22 -3.08 7.96
N ARG A 67 7.88 -2.95 6.81
CA ARG A 67 7.38 -3.48 5.53
C ARG A 67 7.61 -4.98 5.51
N ILE A 68 6.52 -5.74 5.50
CA ILE A 68 6.53 -7.20 5.53
C ILE A 68 5.91 -7.71 4.24
N PRO A 69 6.59 -8.52 3.42
CA PRO A 69 6.04 -8.99 2.14
C PRO A 69 4.84 -9.94 2.32
N LYS A 70 3.75 -9.65 1.61
CA LYS A 70 2.51 -10.43 1.51
C LYS A 70 2.52 -11.31 0.27
N ASP A 71 3.08 -12.52 0.40
CA ASP A 71 2.87 -13.68 -0.51
C ASP A 71 3.72 -14.91 -0.10
N LYS A 72 4.60 -14.78 0.91
CA LYS A 72 5.58 -15.83 1.27
C LYS A 72 5.18 -16.77 2.40
N GLY A 73 3.91 -16.77 2.82
CA GLY A 73 3.40 -17.68 3.86
C GLY A 73 3.94 -17.36 5.26
N LYS A 74 4.51 -18.37 5.95
CA LYS A 74 5.07 -18.17 7.30
C LYS A 74 6.45 -17.52 7.21
N ILE A 75 6.51 -16.25 7.56
CA ILE A 75 7.77 -15.50 7.57
C ILE A 75 8.14 -15.12 9.01
N ALA A 76 9.40 -15.37 9.37
CA ALA A 76 9.98 -14.93 10.61
C ALA A 76 10.55 -13.52 10.41
N VAL A 77 9.83 -12.50 10.86
CA VAL A 77 10.29 -11.11 10.78
C VAL A 77 11.07 -10.80 12.05
N THR A 78 12.33 -10.43 11.88
CA THR A 78 13.17 -9.93 12.98
C THR A 78 13.20 -8.42 12.90
N CYS A 79 12.69 -7.74 13.93
CA CYS A 79 12.76 -6.28 13.95
C CYS A 79 14.20 -5.82 14.24
N PRO A 80 14.83 -4.99 13.39
CA PRO A 80 16.20 -4.51 13.63
C PRO A 80 16.29 -3.53 14.81
N LYS A 81 15.16 -3.06 15.33
CA LYS A 81 15.10 -2.06 16.40
C LYS A 81 14.94 -2.67 17.79
N CYS A 82 14.37 -3.87 17.89
CA CYS A 82 14.10 -4.53 19.17
C CYS A 82 14.52 -6.00 19.20
N GLU A 83 15.15 -6.50 18.14
CA GLU A 83 15.58 -7.90 17.95
C GLU A 83 14.49 -8.97 18.16
N ASN A 84 13.23 -8.54 18.28
CA ASN A 84 12.14 -9.46 18.55
C ASN A 84 11.79 -10.22 17.27
N LYS A 85 11.63 -11.54 17.42
CA LYS A 85 11.25 -12.47 16.36
C LYS A 85 9.77 -12.75 16.51
N PHE A 86 8.97 -12.37 15.51
CA PHE A 86 7.57 -12.72 15.50
C PHE A 86 7.22 -13.39 14.18
N GLU A 87 6.41 -14.45 14.30
CA GLU A 87 5.89 -15.20 13.17
C GLU A 87 4.61 -14.50 12.73
N THR A 88 4.65 -13.87 11.57
CA THR A 88 3.43 -13.33 10.96
C THR A 88 3.06 -14.21 9.78
N THR A 89 1.77 -14.47 9.64
CA THR A 89 1.22 -15.14 8.47
C THR A 89 0.76 -14.04 7.53
N THR A 90 1.37 -13.98 6.35
CA THR A 90 0.93 -13.07 5.29
C THR A 90 0.04 -13.75 4.27
#